data_AF-A0A7J4R4N2-F1
#
_entry.id   AF-A0A7J4R4N2-F1
#
_cell.length_a   1.000
_cell.length_b   1.000
_cell.length_c   1.000
_cell.angle_alpha   90.00
_cell.angle_beta   90.00
_cell.angle_gamma   90.00
#
_symmetry.space_group_name_H-M   'P 1'
#
loop_
_entity.id
_entity.type
_entity.pdbx_description
1 polymer ?
#
loop_
_entity_poly.entity_id
_entity_poly.type
_entity_poly.pdbx_seq_one_letter_code
_entity_poly.pdbx_strand_id
1 'polypeptide(L)'
;MFVTNNGNVVEDVEIISGESLRGWTVDVIDDEFQLPPGETREIQVRATPPSELLSDDTYRFTVIAQPEGIPVAGQPIELTVVSVTSNSFLNLSQTTQDLLVYGLTGFGALLVIVLFMRSRAENKRIIRALEEDDS
;
A
#
# COMPACT_ATOMS: atom_id res chain seq x y z
N MET A 1 5.97 17.65 11.29
CA MET A 1 7.38 18.12 11.35
C MET A 1 7.39 19.40 12.19
N PHE A 2 8.47 19.74 12.88
CA PHE A 2 8.55 20.96 13.70
C PHE A 2 9.57 21.93 13.11
N VAL A 3 9.23 23.22 13.10
CA VAL A 3 10.10 24.32 12.66
C VAL A 3 10.27 25.26 13.84
N THR A 4 11.52 25.59 14.17
CA THR A 4 11.87 26.45 15.31
C THR A 4 12.67 27.65 14.83
N ASN A 5 12.24 28.86 15.17
CA ASN A 5 13.02 30.07 14.91
C ASN A 5 14.09 30.22 16.00
N ASN A 6 15.35 29.93 15.66
CA ASN A 6 16.50 30.11 16.55
C ASN A 6 17.18 31.48 16.40
N GLY A 7 16.59 32.39 15.61
CA GLY A 7 17.04 33.75 15.41
C GLY A 7 16.66 34.69 16.56
N ASN A 8 16.80 35.98 16.31
CA ASN A 8 16.54 37.05 17.28
C ASN A 8 15.46 38.05 16.82
N VAL A 9 14.87 37.84 15.65
CA VAL A 9 13.76 38.63 15.09
C VAL A 9 12.63 37.71 14.65
N VAL A 10 11.43 38.29 14.50
CA VAL A 10 10.30 37.57 13.89
C VAL A 10 10.65 37.31 12.42
N GLU A 11 10.46 36.08 11.97
CA GLU A 11 10.75 35.66 10.60
C GLU A 11 9.45 35.25 9.91
N ASP A 12 9.27 35.69 8.67
CA ASP A 12 8.30 35.12 7.73
C ASP A 12 8.93 33.85 7.14
N VAL A 13 8.36 32.68 7.46
CA VAL A 13 8.89 31.36 7.08
C VAL A 13 8.07 30.79 5.94
N GLU A 14 8.76 30.30 4.91
CA GLU A 14 8.20 29.59 3.77
C GLU A 14 8.69 28.13 3.77
N ILE A 15 7.76 27.19 3.53
CA ILE A 15 8.01 25.76 3.44
C ILE A 15 7.84 25.30 1.99
N ILE A 16 8.95 24.95 1.36
CA ILE A 16 8.97 24.47 -0.02
C ILE A 16 9.03 22.94 -0.02
N SER A 17 8.11 22.30 -0.72
CA SER A 17 8.18 20.86 -0.96
C SER A 17 8.83 20.55 -2.30
N GLY A 18 9.55 19.42 -2.36
CA GLY A 18 10.17 18.93 -3.59
C GLY A 18 9.14 18.50 -4.63
N GLU A 19 9.59 18.41 -5.88
CA GLU A 19 8.70 18.10 -6.99
C GLU A 19 8.00 16.74 -6.86
N SER A 20 6.73 16.73 -7.26
CA SER A 20 5.91 15.55 -7.41
C SER A 20 6.46 14.64 -8.51
N LEU A 21 6.85 13.41 -8.17
CA LEU A 21 7.43 12.45 -9.10
C LEU A 21 6.65 11.14 -9.12
N ARG A 22 6.61 10.47 -10.28
CA ARG A 22 5.97 9.15 -10.46
C ARG A 22 4.50 9.12 -10.01
N GLY A 23 3.79 10.25 -10.17
CA GLY A 23 2.37 10.39 -9.81
C GLY A 23 2.09 10.59 -8.32
N TRP A 24 3.14 10.64 -7.48
CA TRP A 24 3.00 11.09 -6.09
C TRP A 24 2.71 12.58 -6.04
N THR A 25 1.87 12.99 -5.09
CA THR A 25 1.62 14.41 -4.79
C THR A 25 2.09 14.71 -3.38
N VAL A 26 2.77 15.84 -3.19
CA VAL A 26 3.19 16.33 -1.87
C VAL A 26 2.54 17.69 -1.65
N ASP A 27 1.79 17.81 -0.56
CA ASP A 27 1.11 19.03 -0.14
C ASP A 27 1.59 19.43 1.25
N VAL A 28 1.86 20.71 1.45
CA VAL A 28 2.15 21.30 2.75
C VAL A 28 0.97 22.16 3.16
N ILE A 29 0.49 22.00 4.39
CA ILE A 29 -0.62 22.80 4.92
C ILE A 29 -0.03 23.99 5.67
N ASP A 30 -0.50 25.19 5.33
CA ASP A 30 0.04 26.46 5.81
C ASP A 30 1.56 26.54 5.53
N ASP A 31 1.92 26.61 4.25
CA ASP A 31 3.29 26.67 3.76
C ASP A 31 3.99 28.00 4.04
N GLU A 32 3.24 29.04 4.39
CA GLU A 32 3.77 30.35 4.78
C GLU A 32 3.24 30.78 6.15
N PHE A 33 4.14 31.24 7.04
CA PHE A 33 3.74 31.74 8.35
C PHE A 33 4.80 32.60 9.05
N GLN A 34 4.34 33.50 9.91
CA GLN A 34 5.21 34.18 10.87
C GLN A 34 5.58 33.30 12.06
N LEU A 35 6.88 33.32 12.42
CA LEU A 35 7.40 32.61 13.57
C LEU A 35 8.27 33.55 14.43
N PRO A 36 7.83 33.92 15.64
CA PRO A 36 8.62 34.72 16.57
C PRO A 36 9.90 34.02 17.07
N PRO A 37 10.90 34.77 17.57
CA PRO A 37 12.13 34.19 18.12
C PRO A 37 11.86 33.19 19.24
N GLY A 38 12.48 32.01 19.15
CA GLY A 38 12.37 30.94 20.15
C GLY A 38 11.06 30.14 20.07
N GLU A 39 10.12 30.53 19.21
CA GLU A 39 8.88 29.76 19.03
C GLU A 39 9.09 28.57 18.09
N THR A 40 8.23 27.56 18.27
CA THR A 40 8.20 26.35 17.45
C THR A 40 6.80 26.14 16.92
N ARG A 41 6.69 25.83 15.63
CA ARG A 41 5.43 25.49 14.97
C ARG A 41 5.47 24.08 14.42
N GLU A 42 4.37 23.37 14.56
CA GLU A 42 4.15 22.10 13.89
C GLU A 42 3.58 22.33 12.49
N ILE A 43 4.17 21.67 11.50
CA ILE A 43 3.72 21.68 10.10
C ILE A 43 3.28 20.28 9.68
N GLN A 44 2.18 20.23 8.92
CA GLN A 44 1.63 19.00 8.37
C GLN A 44 1.99 18.89 6.90
N VAL A 45 2.71 17.81 6.56
CA VAL A 45 3.09 17.46 5.20
C VAL A 45 2.33 16.20 4.80
N ARG A 46 1.64 16.25 3.67
CA ARG A 46 0.84 15.15 3.13
C ARG A 46 1.49 14.63 1.86
N ALA A 47 1.83 13.35 1.84
CA ALA A 47 2.26 12.66 0.64
C ALA A 47 1.18 11.67 0.21
N THR A 48 0.65 11.87 -1.01
CA THR A 48 -0.42 11.06 -1.58
C THR A 48 0.16 10.16 -2.68
N PRO A 49 0.03 8.83 -2.57
CA PRO A 49 0.47 7.92 -3.62
C PRO A 49 -0.39 8.03 -4.89
N PRO A 50 0.13 7.62 -6.06
CA PRO A 50 -0.69 7.49 -7.26
C PRO A 50 -1.83 6.48 -7.06
N SER A 51 -2.95 6.68 -7.75
CA SER A 51 -4.16 5.87 -7.60
C SER A 51 -4.00 4.40 -8.02
N GLU A 52 -3.03 4.10 -8.89
CA GLU A 52 -2.79 2.77 -9.45
C GLU A 52 -1.39 2.26 -9.09
N LEU A 53 -1.15 2.03 -7.80
CA LEU A 53 0.04 1.30 -7.37
C LEU A 53 -0.14 -0.21 -7.69
N LEU A 54 0.74 -0.74 -8.53
CA LEU A 54 0.79 -2.17 -8.86
C LEU A 54 1.47 -3.02 -7.79
N SER A 55 2.32 -2.39 -6.98
CA SER A 55 3.07 -2.98 -5.88
C SER A 55 3.36 -1.91 -4.84
N ASP A 56 3.81 -2.34 -3.66
CA ASP A 56 4.38 -1.43 -2.66
C ASP A 56 5.40 -0.48 -3.31
N ASP A 57 5.36 0.78 -2.91
CA ASP A 57 6.28 1.80 -3.40
C ASP A 57 6.84 2.61 -2.23
N THR A 58 8.10 3.01 -2.39
CA THR A 58 8.79 3.91 -1.47
C THR A 58 9.11 5.18 -2.23
N TYR A 59 8.67 6.30 -1.67
CA TYR A 59 8.89 7.62 -2.25
C TYR A 59 9.68 8.50 -1.30
N ARG A 60 10.73 9.11 -1.85
CA ARG A 60 11.65 10.00 -1.15
C ARG A 60 11.52 11.39 -1.74
N PHE A 61 11.35 12.38 -0.89
CA PHE A 61 11.23 13.77 -1.29
C PHE A 61 11.87 14.67 -0.23
N THR A 62 12.16 15.91 -0.61
CA THR A 62 12.78 16.90 0.27
C THR A 62 11.77 17.98 0.60
N VAL A 63 11.75 18.43 1.85
CA VAL A 63 11.03 19.63 2.29
C VAL A 63 12.07 20.62 2.80
N ILE A 64 11.97 21.87 2.40
CA ILE A 64 12.91 22.93 2.74
C ILE A 64 12.15 23.98 3.54
N ALA A 65 12.60 24.26 4.77
CA ALA A 65 12.10 25.40 5.55
C ALA A 65 13.09 26.56 5.41
N GLN A 66 12.64 27.72 4.96
CA GLN A 66 13.49 28.89 4.75
C GLN A 66 12.77 30.18 5.17
N PRO A 67 13.49 31.25 5.55
CA PRO A 67 12.92 32.59 5.61
C PRO A 67 12.53 33.06 4.20
N GLU A 68 11.44 33.80 4.10
CA GLU A 68 10.97 34.36 2.84
C GLU A 68 12.06 35.25 2.20
N GLY A 69 12.32 35.04 0.91
CA GLY A 69 13.31 35.83 0.17
C GLY A 69 14.78 35.54 0.51
N ILE A 70 15.08 34.58 1.40
CA ILE A 70 16.46 34.18 1.76
C ILE A 70 16.67 32.66 1.53
N PRO A 71 16.76 32.19 0.27
CA PRO A 71 16.89 30.76 -0.02
C PRO A 71 18.15 30.10 0.56
N VAL A 72 19.22 30.88 0.75
CA VAL A 72 20.50 30.39 1.27
C VAL A 72 20.44 29.97 2.75
N ALA A 73 19.41 30.41 3.48
CA ALA A 73 19.16 30.02 4.86
C ALA A 73 18.26 28.76 4.96
N GLY A 74 17.82 28.22 3.82
CA GLY A 74 16.94 27.05 3.77
C GLY A 74 17.56 25.81 4.40
N GLN A 75 16.77 25.11 5.20
CA GLN A 75 17.13 23.86 5.84
C GLN A 75 16.40 22.70 5.16
N PRO A 76 17.09 21.89 4.33
CA PRO A 76 16.48 20.75 3.67
C PRO A 76 16.33 19.57 4.63
N ILE A 77 15.16 18.95 4.62
CA ILE A 77 14.82 17.76 5.38
C ILE A 77 14.34 16.71 4.38
N GLU A 78 15.04 15.57 4.34
CA GLU A 78 14.66 14.44 3.50
C GLU A 78 13.62 13.58 4.22
N LEU A 79 12.51 13.32 3.54
CA LEU A 79 11.41 12.49 4.02
C LEU A 79 11.25 11.26 3.12
N THR A 80 10.88 10.14 3.73
CA THR A 80 10.57 8.90 3.02
C THR A 80 9.20 8.40 3.46
N VAL A 81 8.32 8.15 2.50
CA VAL A 81 7.00 7.56 2.71
C VAL A 81 6.93 6.21 2.02
N VAL A 82 6.27 5.25 2.65
CA VAL A 82 6.04 3.91 2.10
C VAL A 82 4.54 3.75 1.90
N SER A 83 4.14 3.46 0.67
CA SER A 83 2.77 3.06 0.35
C SER A 83 2.74 1.55 0.17
N VAL A 84 1.84 0.89 0.90
CA VAL A 84 1.60 -0.55 0.80
C VAL A 84 0.36 -0.80 -0.05
N THR A 85 0.52 -1.59 -1.09
CA THR A 85 -0.60 -1.99 -1.94
C THR A 85 -1.34 -3.13 -1.25
N SER A 86 -2.65 -2.99 -1.15
CA SER A 86 -3.49 -4.11 -0.74
C SER A 86 -3.50 -5.11 -1.90
N ASN A 87 -2.65 -6.14 -1.85
CA ASN A 87 -2.53 -7.21 -2.87
C ASN A 87 -3.79 -8.10 -2.99
N SER A 88 -4.96 -7.53 -2.79
CA SER A 88 -6.23 -8.23 -2.81
C SER A 88 -6.69 -8.39 -4.24
N PHE A 89 -6.45 -9.56 -4.83
CA PHE A 89 -6.93 -9.96 -6.17
C PHE A 89 -8.43 -9.70 -6.39
N LEU A 90 -9.22 -9.67 -5.30
CA LEU A 90 -10.66 -9.40 -5.31
C LEU A 90 -11.07 -8.15 -4.51
N ASN A 91 -10.13 -7.33 -4.05
CA ASN A 91 -10.38 -6.24 -3.10
C ASN A 91 -11.16 -6.67 -1.83
N LEU A 92 -11.02 -7.95 -1.44
CA LEU A 92 -11.63 -8.51 -0.23
C LEU A 92 -10.62 -8.50 0.91
N SER A 93 -11.08 -8.61 2.17
CA SER A 93 -10.16 -8.81 3.29
C SER A 93 -9.30 -10.07 3.11
N GLN A 94 -8.07 -10.09 3.64
CA GLN A 94 -7.19 -11.27 3.57
C GLN A 94 -7.87 -12.51 4.15
N THR A 95 -8.60 -12.37 5.27
CA THR A 95 -9.36 -13.46 5.89
C THR A 95 -10.43 -14.03 4.95
N THR A 96 -11.12 -13.18 4.19
CA THR A 96 -12.12 -13.63 3.20
C THR A 96 -11.45 -14.37 2.03
N GLN A 97 -10.29 -13.90 1.58
CA GLN A 97 -9.55 -14.56 0.50
C GLN A 97 -9.04 -15.93 0.91
N ASP A 98 -8.45 -16.04 2.11
CA ASP A 98 -8.00 -17.33 2.65
C ASP A 98 -9.16 -18.33 2.73
N LEU A 99 -10.31 -17.89 3.25
CA LEU A 99 -11.51 -18.72 3.31
C LEU A 99 -11.95 -19.20 1.92
N LEU A 100 -11.91 -18.33 0.90
CA LEU A 100 -12.26 -18.69 -0.47
C LEU A 100 -11.26 -19.68 -1.08
N VAL A 101 -9.96 -19.45 -0.94
CA VAL A 101 -8.90 -20.32 -1.47
C VAL A 101 -8.97 -21.71 -0.84
N TYR A 102 -9.03 -21.78 0.50
CA TYR A 102 -9.14 -23.06 1.20
C TYR A 102 -10.48 -23.75 0.91
N GLY A 103 -11.57 -22.99 0.82
CA GLY A 103 -12.90 -23.51 0.49
C GLY A 103 -12.95 -24.13 -0.91
N LEU A 104 -12.48 -23.41 -1.93
CA LEU A 104 -12.41 -23.90 -3.32
C LEU A 104 -11.49 -25.10 -3.45
N THR A 105 -10.32 -25.05 -2.83
CA THR A 105 -9.34 -26.15 -2.87
C THR A 105 -9.90 -27.40 -2.19
N GLY A 106 -10.49 -27.25 -1.00
CA GLY A 106 -11.10 -28.36 -0.26
C GLY A 106 -12.29 -28.97 -1.01
N PHE A 107 -13.16 -28.12 -1.57
CA PHE A 107 -14.30 -28.59 -2.36
C PHE A 107 -13.86 -29.32 -3.63
N GLY A 108 -12.87 -28.78 -4.34
CA GLY A 108 -12.28 -29.41 -5.52
C GLY A 108 -11.67 -30.78 -5.21
N ALA A 109 -10.91 -30.89 -4.12
CA ALA A 109 -10.34 -32.16 -3.68
C ALA A 109 -11.41 -33.20 -3.35
N LEU A 110 -12.49 -32.80 -2.65
CA LEU A 110 -13.60 -33.68 -2.32
C LEU A 110 -14.32 -34.18 -3.59
N LEU A 111 -14.52 -33.30 -4.57
CA LEU A 111 -15.14 -33.64 -5.84
C LEU A 111 -14.30 -34.68 -6.60
N VAL A 112 -12.98 -34.51 -6.65
CA VAL A 112 -12.04 -35.49 -7.24
C VAL A 112 -12.14 -36.85 -6.53
N ILE A 113 -12.19 -36.87 -5.20
CA ILE A 113 -12.34 -38.10 -4.42
C ILE A 113 -13.67 -38.81 -4.74
N VAL A 114 -14.78 -38.07 -4.82
CA VAL A 114 -16.10 -38.62 -5.15
C VAL A 114 -16.12 -39.20 -6.56
N LEU A 115 -15.57 -38.48 -7.55
CA LEU A 115 -15.48 -38.98 -8.92
C LEU A 115 -14.62 -40.24 -9.01
N PHE A 116 -13.50 -40.28 -8.29
CA PHE A 116 -12.64 -41.46 -8.24
C PHE A 116 -13.37 -42.67 -7.66
N MET A 117 -14.14 -42.50 -6.57
CA MET A 117 -14.95 -43.57 -5.99
C MET A 117 -16.03 -44.05 -6.96
N ARG A 118 -16.75 -43.14 -7.63
CA ARG A 118 -17.77 -43.49 -8.63
C ARG A 118 -17.18 -44.25 -9.80
N SER A 119 -16.07 -43.76 -10.37
CA SER A 119 -15.36 -44.42 -11.45
C SER A 119 -14.93 -45.84 -11.07
N ARG A 120 -14.39 -46.04 -9.87
CA ARG A 120 -14.00 -47.38 -9.39
C ARG A 120 -15.20 -48.31 -9.18
N ALA A 121 -16.33 -47.77 -8.70
CA ALA A 121 -17.55 -48.55 -8.51
C ALA A 121 -18.16 -48.97 -9.85
N GLU A 122 -18.17 -48.08 -10.84
CA GLU A 122 -18.64 -48.36 -12.21
C GLU A 122 -17.75 -49.40 -12.89
N ASN A 123 -16.42 -49.25 -12.81
CA ASN A 123 -15.47 -50.23 -13.35
C ASN A 123 -15.66 -51.64 -12.77
N LYS A 124 -15.94 -51.77 -11.45
CA LYS A 124 -16.21 -53.07 -10.83
C LYS A 124 -17.50 -53.72 -11.33
N ARG A 125 -18.52 -52.93 -11.67
CA ARG A 125 -19.80 -53.45 -12.19
C ARG A 125 -19.64 -53.98 -13.61
N ILE A 126 -18.91 -53.25 -14.46
CA ILE A 126 -18.64 -53.65 -15.83
C ILE A 126 -17.84 -54.96 -15.86
N ILE A 127 -16.80 -55.09 -15.05
CA ILE A 127 -15.99 -56.33 -14.99
C ILE A 127 -16.85 -57.54 -14.59
N ARG A 128 -17.71 -57.40 -13.58
CA ARG A 128 -18.60 -58.49 -13.15
C ARG A 128 -19.62 -58.89 -14.23
N ALA A 129 -20.17 -57.92 -14.96
CA ALA A 129 -21.09 -58.20 -16.04
C ALA A 129 -20.41 -58.93 -17.21
N LEU A 130 -19.15 -58.60 -17.51
CA LEU A 130 -18.35 -59.31 -18.52
C LEU A 130 -18.01 -60.74 -18.08
N GLU A 131 -17.71 -60.97 -16.79
CA GLU A 131 -17.44 -62.32 -16.25
C GLU A 131 -18.68 -63.23 -16.24
N GLU A 132 -19.89 -62.66 -16.12
CA GLU A 132 -21.16 -63.41 -16.10
C GLU A 132 -21.64 -63.78 -17.52
N ASP A 133 -21.33 -62.97 -18.54
CA ASP A 133 -21.66 -63.26 -19.94
C ASP A 133 -20.73 -64.32 -20.58
N ASP A 134 -19.51 -64.52 -20.04
CA ASP A 134 -18.51 -65.48 -20.54
C ASP A 134 -18.60 -66.90 -19.91
N SER A 135 -19.56 -67.14 -18.99
CA SER A 135 -19.77 -68.43 -18.28
C SER A 135 -21.02 -69.19 -18.71
#